data_AF-A0A7S2P2Q2-F1
#
_entry.id   AF-A0A7S2P2Q2-F1
#
_cell.length_a   1.000
_cell.length_b   1.000
_cell.length_c   1.000
_cell.angle_alpha   90.00
_cell.angle_beta   90.00
_cell.angle_gamma   90.00
#
_symmetry.space_group_name_H-M   'P 1'
#
loop_
_entity.id
_entity.type
_entity.pdbx_description
1 polymer ?
#
loop_
_entity_poly.entity_id
_entity_poly.type
_entity_poly.pdbx_seq_one_letter_code
_entity_poly.pdbx_strand_id
1 'polypeptide(L)'
;RAATGAAVGAVLAALPRVPFKADLFSGSPHPQACPICMEDFAAEEPEGREIVLTPCFHTFHESCLGGWLARNKECPSCRWDVTDTGERKAHESSRRIPCRAASGVINVSDDDS
;
A
#
# COMPACT_ATOMS: atom_id res chain seq x y z
N ARG A 1 -1.01 -17.73 -16.31
CA ARG A 1 -2.41 -17.26 -16.47
C ARG A 1 -2.34 -15.77 -16.81
N ALA A 2 -2.69 -15.37 -18.03
CA ALA A 2 -2.64 -13.97 -18.46
C ALA A 2 -3.95 -13.26 -18.06
N ALA A 3 -3.87 -12.23 -17.22
CA ALA A 3 -4.96 -11.30 -17.05
C ALA A 3 -5.04 -10.47 -18.35
N THR A 4 -6.18 -10.53 -19.03
CA THR A 4 -6.39 -9.75 -20.26
C THR A 4 -6.29 -8.26 -19.93
N GLY A 5 -5.49 -7.50 -20.69
CA GLY A 5 -5.24 -6.07 -20.45
C GLY A 5 -6.51 -5.20 -20.38
N ALA A 6 -7.62 -5.68 -20.95
CA ALA A 6 -8.94 -5.03 -20.83
C ALA A 6 -9.45 -4.95 -19.38
N ALA A 7 -9.17 -5.95 -18.54
CA ALA A 7 -9.61 -5.95 -17.15
C ALA A 7 -8.80 -4.98 -16.28
N VAL A 8 -7.56 -4.67 -16.68
CA VAL A 8 -6.66 -3.78 -15.92
C VAL A 8 -7.14 -2.34 -15.98
N GLY A 9 -7.46 -1.86 -17.19
CA GLY A 9 -7.98 -0.51 -17.39
C GLY A 9 -9.30 -0.27 -16.66
N ALA A 10 -10.20 -1.26 -16.66
CA ALA A 10 -11.46 -1.17 -15.93
C ALA A 10 -11.27 -1.09 -14.41
N VAL A 11 -10.33 -1.86 -13.85
CA VAL A 11 -10.01 -1.83 -12.41
C VAL A 11 -9.37 -0.49 -12.04
N LEU A 12 -8.35 -0.03 -12.77
CA LEU A 12 -7.73 1.27 -12.53
C LEU A 12 -8.74 2.42 -12.62
N ALA A 13 -9.62 2.39 -13.61
CA ALA A 13 -10.65 3.42 -13.78
C ALA A 13 -11.68 3.42 -12.65
N ALA A 14 -11.93 2.27 -12.01
CA ALA A 14 -12.83 2.14 -10.87
C ALA A 14 -12.20 2.58 -9.54
N LEU A 15 -10.87 2.74 -9.48
CA LEU A 15 -10.18 3.16 -8.25
C LEU A 15 -10.24 4.69 -8.07
N PRO A 16 -10.35 5.17 -6.82
CA PRO A 16 -10.33 6.60 -6.53
C PRO A 16 -8.96 7.20 -6.86
N ARG A 17 -8.98 8.22 -7.73
CA ARG A 17 -7.83 9.08 -8.02
C ARG A 17 -7.87 10.30 -7.12
N VAL A 18 -6.77 10.59 -6.45
CA VAL A 18 -6.66 11.75 -5.55
C VAL A 18 -5.43 12.57 -5.91
N PRO A 19 -5.51 13.90 -5.85
CA PRO A 19 -4.34 14.74 -6.04
C PRO A 19 -3.40 14.59 -4.84
N PHE A 20 -2.16 14.17 -5.10
CA PHE A 20 -1.07 14.17 -4.13
C PHE A 20 -0.82 15.60 -3.65
N LYS A 21 -0.79 15.75 -2.32
CA LYS A 21 -0.44 17.00 -1.64
C LYS A 21 0.66 16.70 -0.64
N ALA A 22 1.88 17.15 -0.91
CA ALA A 22 3.03 16.93 -0.04
C ALA A 22 2.73 17.32 1.42
N ASP A 23 2.01 18.43 1.63
CA ASP A 23 1.57 18.89 2.96
C ASP A 23 0.70 17.87 3.73
N LEU A 24 -0.13 17.09 3.03
CA LEU A 24 -1.04 16.12 3.65
C LEU A 24 -0.40 14.73 3.84
N PHE A 25 0.56 14.40 2.99
CA PHE A 25 1.13 13.06 2.93
C PHE A 25 2.51 12.95 3.61
N SER A 26 3.09 14.05 4.12
CA SER A 26 4.46 14.10 4.70
C SER A 26 4.70 13.25 5.97
N GLY A 27 3.82 12.32 6.32
CA GLY A 27 3.90 11.51 7.53
C GLY A 27 3.44 10.06 7.36
N SER A 28 3.93 9.17 8.22
CA SER A 28 3.40 7.80 8.35
C SER A 28 1.90 7.85 8.66
N PRO A 29 1.05 7.08 7.95
CA PRO A 29 1.35 5.83 7.24
C PRO A 29 1.53 5.93 5.72
N HIS A 30 1.52 7.12 5.10
CA HIS A 30 1.54 7.24 3.64
C HIS A 30 2.90 7.74 3.12
N PRO A 31 3.66 6.93 2.37
CA PRO A 31 4.96 7.36 1.87
C PRO A 31 4.81 8.48 0.82
N GLN A 32 5.79 9.40 0.80
CA GLN A 32 5.91 10.47 -0.20
C GLN A 32 6.43 9.98 -1.57
N ALA A 33 6.79 8.70 -1.66
CA ALA A 33 7.35 8.09 -2.84
C ALA A 33 6.62 6.80 -3.19
N CYS A 34 6.55 6.50 -4.48
CA CYS A 34 5.96 5.29 -4.99
C CYS A 34 6.90 4.10 -4.71
N PRO A 35 6.46 3.04 -4.03
CA PRO A 35 7.32 1.89 -3.73
C PRO A 35 7.64 1.02 -4.96
N ILE A 36 7.01 1.28 -6.12
CA ILE A 36 7.25 0.54 -7.36
C ILE A 36 8.43 1.15 -8.13
N CYS A 37 8.42 2.46 -8.37
CA CYS A 37 9.50 3.17 -9.07
C CYS A 37 10.51 3.84 -8.12
N MET A 38 10.23 3.88 -6.81
CA MET A 38 11.03 4.56 -5.78
C MET A 38 11.17 6.07 -5.99
N GLU A 39 10.32 6.65 -6.83
CA GLU A 39 10.32 8.08 -7.18
C GLU A 39 9.26 8.81 -6.36
N ASP A 40 9.50 10.09 -6.08
CA ASP A 40 8.59 10.90 -5.28
C ASP A 40 7.37 11.36 -6.06
N PHE A 41 6.20 11.31 -5.43
CA PHE A 41 4.93 11.74 -6.03
C PHE A 41 4.88 13.25 -6.29
N ALA A 42 5.82 14.01 -5.72
CA ALA A 42 5.91 15.46 -5.87
C ALA A 42 6.74 15.90 -7.09
N ALA A 43 7.71 15.10 -7.52
CA ALA A 43 8.62 15.41 -8.62
C ALA A 43 7.92 15.42 -9.99
N GLU A 44 6.76 14.79 -10.08
CA GLU A 44 5.98 14.71 -11.31
C GLU A 44 5.07 15.96 -11.50
N GLU A 45 5.62 17.08 -11.98
CA GLU A 45 4.84 18.26 -12.41
C GLU A 45 4.07 17.99 -13.73
N PRO A 46 2.93 18.65 -14.00
CA PRO A 46 1.69 18.80 -13.23
C PRO A 46 0.75 17.56 -13.32
N GLU A 47 1.13 16.54 -14.11
CA GLU A 47 0.28 15.39 -14.47
C GLU A 47 0.48 14.17 -13.54
N GLY A 48 1.59 14.09 -12.80
CA GLY A 48 1.80 13.05 -11.78
C GLY A 48 1.36 13.45 -10.37
N ARG A 49 0.60 14.54 -10.26
CA ARG A 49 -0.15 14.84 -9.04
C ARG A 49 -1.29 13.84 -8.81
N GLU A 50 -1.72 13.06 -9.80
CA GLU A 50 -2.82 12.11 -9.62
C GLU A 50 -2.31 10.74 -9.18
N ILE A 51 -2.48 10.43 -7.89
CA ILE A 51 -2.17 9.12 -7.34
C ILE A 51 -3.43 8.27 -7.21
N VAL A 52 -3.27 6.98 -7.40
CA VAL A 52 -4.36 6.00 -7.27
C VAL A 52 -4.32 5.39 -5.88
N LEU A 53 -5.44 5.46 -5.18
CA LEU A 53 -5.61 4.83 -3.88
C LEU A 53 -6.27 3.46 -4.05
N THR A 54 -5.56 2.42 -3.63
CA THR A 54 -6.06 1.04 -3.61
C THR A 54 -7.09 0.82 -2.49
N PRO A 55 -7.96 -0.20 -2.56
CA PRO A 55 -8.93 -0.50 -1.49
C PRO A 55 -8.29 -0.85 -0.15
N CYS A 56 -6.98 -1.16 -0.15
CA CYS A 56 -6.19 -1.41 1.05
C CYS A 56 -5.42 -0.16 1.54
N PHE A 57 -5.81 1.05 1.11
CA PHE A 57 -5.25 2.35 1.51
C PHE A 57 -3.79 2.60 1.12
N HIS A 58 -3.25 1.86 0.15
CA HIS A 58 -1.90 2.12 -0.37
C HIS A 58 -1.97 2.97 -1.65
N THR A 59 -1.03 3.91 -1.78
CA THR A 59 -0.95 4.89 -2.86
C THR A 59 0.13 4.54 -3.87
N PHE A 60 -0.17 4.67 -5.17
CA PHE A 60 0.76 4.39 -6.26
C PHE A 60 0.47 5.32 -7.45
N HIS A 61 1.45 5.48 -8.35
CA HIS A 61 1.22 6.13 -9.65
C HIS A 61 0.26 5.28 -10.49
N GLU A 62 -0.63 5.91 -11.27
CA GLU A 62 -1.55 5.23 -12.19
C GLU A 62 -0.79 4.28 -13.14
N SER A 63 0.29 4.78 -13.74
CA SER A 63 1.16 4.02 -14.64
C SER A 63 1.85 2.83 -13.96
N CYS A 64 2.38 3.04 -12.75
CA CYS A 64 3.06 2.00 -11.98
C CYS A 64 2.09 0.89 -11.56
N LEU A 65 0.93 1.28 -11.02
CA LEU A 65 -0.10 0.34 -10.62
C LEU A 65 -0.67 -0.38 -11.85
N GLY A 66 -0.91 0.31 -12.96
CA GLY A 66 -1.40 -0.30 -14.20
C GLY A 66 -0.45 -1.36 -14.76
N GLY A 67 0.84 -1.06 -14.81
CA GLY A 67 1.87 -2.02 -15.22
C GLY A 67 1.92 -3.23 -14.28
N TRP A 68 1.72 -3.01 -12.98
CA TRP A 68 1.66 -4.09 -11.98
C TRP A 68 0.41 -4.95 -12.17
N LEU A 69 -0.77 -4.34 -12.31
CA LEU A 69 -2.06 -5.01 -12.47
C LEU A 69 -2.17 -5.82 -13.76
N ALA A 70 -1.39 -5.47 -14.79
CA ALA A 70 -1.22 -6.29 -15.99
C ALA A 70 -0.57 -7.65 -15.68
N ARG A 71 0.24 -7.74 -14.62
CA ARG A 71 0.94 -8.95 -14.21
C ARG A 71 0.25 -9.64 -13.04
N ASN A 72 -0.18 -8.88 -12.04
CA ASN A 72 -0.76 -9.41 -10.81
C ASN A 72 -1.85 -8.49 -10.24
N LYS A 73 -2.99 -9.05 -9.84
CA LYS A 73 -4.16 -8.29 -9.33
C LYS A 73 -4.09 -7.94 -7.84
N GLU A 74 -2.95 -8.21 -7.21
CA GLU A 74 -2.73 -8.03 -5.78
C GLU A 74 -1.88 -6.79 -5.53
N CYS A 75 -2.09 -6.09 -4.41
CA CYS A 75 -1.30 -4.94 -4.01
C CYS A 75 0.17 -5.35 -3.76
N PRO A 76 1.16 -4.61 -4.31
CA PRO A 76 2.58 -4.95 -4.12
C PRO A 76 3.05 -4.78 -2.67
N SER A 77 2.35 -3.97 -1.86
CA SER A 77 2.72 -3.72 -0.46
C SER A 77 2.13 -4.75 0.51
N CYS A 78 0.85 -5.10 0.35
CA CYS A 78 0.14 -5.95 1.31
C CYS A 78 -0.44 -7.25 0.74
N ARG A 79 -0.27 -7.50 -0.57
CA ARG A 79 -0.85 -8.64 -1.31
C ARG A 79 -2.38 -8.73 -1.24
N TRP A 80 -3.05 -7.63 -0.94
CA TRP A 80 -4.52 -7.56 -0.98
C TRP A 80 -5.03 -7.46 -2.41
N ASP A 81 -6.09 -8.18 -2.75
CA ASP A 81 -6.66 -8.16 -4.10
C ASP A 81 -7.30 -6.80 -4.39
N VAL A 82 -6.73 -6.02 -5.33
CA VAL A 82 -7.24 -4.66 -5.59
C VAL A 82 -8.56 -4.67 -6.37
N THR A 83 -8.95 -5.84 -6.88
CA THR A 83 -10.23 -6.06 -7.56
C THR A 83 -11.36 -6.40 -6.61
N ASP A 84 -11.02 -6.76 -5.37
CA ASP A 84 -11.98 -7.06 -4.32
C ASP A 84 -12.42 -5.78 -3.63
N THR A 85 -13.45 -5.13 -4.17
CA THR A 85 -14.19 -4.07 -3.49
C THR A 85 -15.23 -4.70 -2.55
N GLY A 86 -14.79 -5.53 -1.60
CA GLY A 86 -15.49 -5.76 -0.35
C GLY A 86 -16.87 -6.45 -0.37
N GLU A 87 -17.10 -7.45 -1.21
CA GLU A 87 -18.23 -8.38 -1.01
C GLU A 87 -17.75 -9.81 -0.68
N ARG A 88 -17.46 -10.03 0.61
CA ARG A 88 -17.18 -11.31 1.32
C ARG A 88 -15.85 -11.99 0.96
N LYS A 89 -14.90 -12.23 1.87
CA LYS A 89 -14.96 -12.62 3.29
C LYS A 89 -13.69 -12.11 3.98
N ALA A 90 -13.82 -11.66 5.22
CA ALA A 90 -12.73 -11.74 6.18
C ALA A 90 -12.31 -13.22 6.31
N HIS A 91 -11.36 -13.65 5.48
CA HIS A 91 -10.77 -14.97 5.62
C HIS A 91 -9.75 -14.89 6.75
N GLU A 92 -10.29 -15.03 7.95
CA GLU A 92 -9.62 -15.67 9.07
C GLU A 92 -8.87 -16.90 8.57
N SER A 93 -7.55 -16.83 8.57
CA SER A 93 -6.63 -17.97 8.66
C SER A 93 -5.24 -17.41 8.93
N SER A 94 -4.92 -17.11 10.19
CA SER A 94 -4.29 -18.11 11.06
C SER A 94 -3.23 -18.93 10.34
N ARG A 95 -2.05 -18.33 10.07
CA ARG A 95 -0.76 -19.00 10.26
C ARG A 95 0.26 -18.03 10.85
N ARG A 96 0.27 -18.02 12.20
CA ARG A 96 1.42 -17.94 13.15
C ARG A 96 2.44 -16.82 12.83
N ILE A 97 2.65 -15.81 13.68
CA ILE A 97 3.19 -15.92 15.04
C ILE A 97 2.56 -14.80 15.91
N PRO A 98 1.92 -15.08 17.06
CA PRO A 98 1.72 -14.04 18.06
C PRO A 98 3.11 -13.63 18.55
N CYS A 99 3.44 -12.34 18.49
CA CYS A 99 4.52 -11.82 19.32
C CYS A 99 4.09 -12.09 20.77
N ARG A 100 4.52 -13.24 21.29
CA ARG A 100 4.47 -13.50 22.72
C ARG A 100 5.28 -12.37 23.32
N ALA A 101 4.57 -11.47 23.99
CA ALA A 101 5.06 -10.78 25.15
C ALA A 101 5.83 -11.80 25.99
N ALA A 102 7.15 -11.81 25.82
CA ALA A 102 8.05 -12.30 26.84
C ALA A 102 8.31 -11.08 27.70
N SER A 103 7.60 -11.04 28.82
CA SER A 103 7.88 -10.19 29.96
C SER A 103 9.38 -10.16 30.22
N GLY A 104 10.00 -9.01 30.02
CA GLY A 104 11.36 -8.70 30.46
C GLY A 104 11.27 -7.49 31.36
N VAL A 105 11.10 -7.75 32.65
CA VAL A 105 11.16 -6.78 33.74
C VAL A 105 12.36 -5.85 33.58
N ILE A 106 12.08 -4.54 33.61
CA ILE A 106 13.08 -3.53 33.93
C ILE A 106 13.59 -3.79 35.35
N ASN A 107 14.77 -4.38 35.49
CA ASN A 107 15.52 -4.23 36.74
C ASN A 107 16.41 -3.00 36.57
N VAL A 108 15.85 -1.86 37.00
CA VAL A 108 16.68 -0.78 37.52
C VAL A 108 17.17 -1.24 38.88
N SER A 109 18.45 -1.60 38.94
CA SER A 109 19.16 -1.68 40.21
C SER A 109 20.25 -0.63 40.19
N ASP A 110 19.93 0.39 40.96
CA ASP A 110 20.77 1.41 41.58
C ASP A 110 22.04 0.81 42.22
N ASP A 111 23.10 1.63 42.26
CA ASP A 111 24.16 1.68 43.29
C ASP A 111 25.23 0.57 43.41
N ASP A 112 26.50 0.90 43.12
CA ASP A 112 27.55 1.11 44.15
C ASP A 112 28.96 1.30 43.52
N SER A 113 29.55 2.46 43.83
CA SER A 113 30.98 2.84 43.89
C SER A 113 31.91 2.78 42.67
#